data_AF-A0A6G3RJM2-F1
#
_entry.id   AF-A0A6G3RJM2-F1
#
_cell.length_a   1.000
_cell.length_b   1.000
_cell.length_c   1.000
_cell.angle_alpha   90.00
_cell.angle_beta   90.00
_cell.angle_gamma   90.00
#
_symmetry.space_group_name_H-M   'P 1'
#
loop_
_entity.id
_entity.type
_entity.pdbx_description
1 polymer ?
#
loop_
_entity_poly.entity_id
_entity_poly.type
_entity_poly.pdbx_seq_one_letter_code
_entity_poly.pdbx_strand_id
1 'polypeptide(L)'
;MEPQGYDEALGLVSTARGRASRALDRAERAAASAARHEHLAASDPDPDCRKFHTHVAQTHRRSAACHRSFAVLHAAFADRTSAWVRGKGSRPRFMTGVAEALGTASAAITLVDSAQNQLAVAVSDEPALSAQDLEFVLGEGPSRDAAYERRPVHSAGAQIERRWPGYGPVFTSMGFTSVLAVPLETQAGCFGSLAVFDPRAGLLRSTDLAEVTAALTRIVLLGPDADPELYGGTDHRDVVQQAAGVLSVRIGCGIADALALIKARAFADETTTAAIARRILNGDPYP
;
A
#
# COMPACT_ATOMS: atom_id res chain seq x y z
N MET A 1 16.88 -22.65 7.88
CA MET A 1 17.04 -21.61 6.84
C MET A 1 18.28 -21.98 6.06
N GLU A 2 18.20 -22.11 4.74
CA GLU A 2 19.41 -22.34 3.92
C GLU A 2 20.35 -21.14 4.04
N PRO A 3 21.69 -21.34 3.99
CA PRO A 3 22.68 -20.28 4.21
C PRO A 3 22.50 -19.08 3.27
N GLN A 4 22.04 -19.29 2.03
CA GLN A 4 21.80 -18.22 1.06
C GLN A 4 20.64 -17.30 1.45
N GLY A 5 19.57 -17.85 2.04
CA GLY A 5 18.43 -17.05 2.53
C GLY A 5 18.74 -16.29 3.83
N TYR A 6 19.74 -16.73 4.59
CA TYR A 6 20.21 -16.06 5.79
C TYR A 6 20.98 -14.77 5.47
N ASP A 7 21.93 -14.84 4.52
CA ASP A 7 22.73 -13.68 4.11
C ASP A 7 21.86 -12.61 3.42
N GLU A 8 20.89 -13.03 2.60
CA GLU A 8 19.90 -12.13 2.00
C GLU A 8 19.10 -11.39 3.09
N ALA A 9 18.60 -12.13 4.10
CA ALA A 9 17.84 -11.55 5.20
C ALA A 9 18.65 -10.54 6.03
N LEU A 10 19.94 -10.81 6.26
CA LEU A 10 20.84 -9.85 6.91
C LEU A 10 21.07 -8.60 6.05
N GLY A 11 21.19 -8.76 4.73
CA GLY A 11 21.23 -7.65 3.77
C GLY A 11 19.99 -6.77 3.83
N LEU A 12 18.80 -7.38 3.94
CA LEU A 12 17.53 -6.66 4.11
C LEU A 12 17.49 -5.87 5.43
N VAL A 13 17.93 -6.48 6.54
CA VAL A 13 18.02 -5.79 7.85
C VAL A 13 18.93 -4.56 7.75
N SER A 14 20.13 -4.72 7.18
CA SER A 14 21.09 -3.62 7.02
C SER A 14 20.50 -2.49 6.16
N THR A 15 19.89 -2.84 5.03
CA THR A 15 19.23 -1.89 4.12
C THR A 15 18.11 -1.13 4.81
N ALA A 16 17.23 -1.84 5.50
CA ALA A 16 16.11 -1.24 6.22
C ALA A 16 16.58 -0.31 7.35
N ARG A 17 17.60 -0.70 8.14
CA ARG A 17 18.20 0.18 9.15
C ARG A 17 18.86 1.41 8.55
N GLY A 18 19.58 1.25 7.44
CA GLY A 18 20.19 2.36 6.72
C GLY A 18 19.15 3.37 6.21
N ARG A 19 18.05 2.88 5.62
CA ARG A 19 16.91 3.70 5.21
C ARG A 19 16.24 4.41 6.40
N ALA A 20 16.05 3.70 7.51
CA ALA A 20 15.49 4.30 8.73
C ALA A 20 16.37 5.43 9.28
N SER A 21 17.68 5.21 9.38
CA SER A 21 18.64 6.21 9.85
C SER A 21 18.64 7.47 8.97
N ARG A 22 18.76 7.32 7.65
CA ARG A 22 18.68 8.46 6.71
C ARG A 22 17.36 9.21 6.79
N ALA A 23 16.26 8.51 7.08
CA ALA A 23 14.95 9.14 7.25
C ALA A 23 14.89 9.93 8.56
N LEU A 24 15.47 9.46 9.67
CA LEU A 24 15.61 10.24 10.90
C LEU A 24 16.44 11.52 10.67
N ASP A 25 17.58 11.43 9.99
CA ASP A 25 18.38 12.61 9.66
C ASP A 25 17.57 13.64 8.84
N ARG A 26 16.76 13.17 7.89
CA ARG A 26 15.85 14.02 7.11
C ARG A 26 14.75 14.63 7.98
N ALA A 27 14.22 13.86 8.94
CA ALA A 27 13.22 14.35 9.89
C ALA A 27 13.77 15.47 10.77
N GLU A 28 14.99 15.32 11.28
CA GLU A 28 15.67 16.31 12.11
C GLU A 28 15.95 17.60 11.33
N ARG A 29 16.49 17.50 10.11
CA ARG A 29 16.70 18.66 9.24
C ARG A 29 15.41 19.42 8.93
N ALA A 30 14.33 18.69 8.64
CA ALA A 30 13.03 19.29 8.41
C ALA A 30 12.46 19.94 9.69
N ALA A 31 12.59 19.28 10.85
CA ALA A 31 12.14 19.84 12.13
C ALA A 31 12.91 21.11 12.52
N ALA A 32 14.23 21.14 12.31
CA ALA A 32 15.04 22.33 12.54
C ALA A 32 14.63 23.48 11.61
N SER A 33 14.27 23.17 10.35
CA SER A 33 13.77 24.16 9.40
C SER A 33 12.40 24.70 9.81
N ALA A 34 11.51 23.85 10.31
CA ALA A 34 10.24 24.27 10.88
C ALA A 34 10.44 25.24 12.06
N ALA A 35 11.31 24.88 13.01
CA ALA A 35 11.58 25.70 14.19
C ALA A 35 12.13 27.09 13.83
N ARG A 36 13.01 27.18 12.81
CA ARG A 36 13.49 28.49 12.31
C ARG A 36 12.35 29.34 11.77
N HIS A 37 11.45 28.76 10.98
CA HIS A 37 10.31 29.49 10.44
C HIS A 37 9.26 29.86 11.49
N GLU A 38 9.06 29.03 12.52
CA GLU A 38 8.22 29.38 13.67
C GLU A 38 8.77 30.60 14.41
N HIS A 39 10.09 30.65 14.62
CA HIS A 39 10.75 31.80 15.25
C HIS A 39 10.62 33.08 14.40
N LEU A 40 10.80 32.97 13.08
CA LEU A 40 10.58 34.09 12.16
C LEU A 40 9.12 34.56 12.19
N ALA A 41 8.16 33.63 12.15
CA ALA A 41 6.73 33.96 12.22
C ALA A 41 6.35 34.66 13.54
N ALA A 42 7.03 34.35 14.64
CA ALA A 42 6.76 34.98 15.94
C ALA A 42 7.34 36.39 16.08
N SER A 43 8.43 36.69 15.36
CA SER A 43 9.16 37.96 15.47
C SER A 43 8.88 38.96 14.34
N ASP A 44 8.29 38.51 13.23
CA ASP A 44 8.07 39.36 12.05
C ASP A 44 6.92 40.37 12.28
N PRO A 45 7.16 41.69 12.13
CA PRO A 45 6.13 42.71 12.30
C PRO A 45 5.07 42.70 11.17
N ASP A 46 5.40 42.19 9.98
CA ASP A 46 4.49 42.14 8.83
C ASP A 46 3.54 40.92 8.93
N PRO A 47 2.20 41.14 8.99
CA PRO A 47 1.22 40.07 9.01
C PRO A 47 1.32 39.06 7.87
N ASP A 48 1.71 39.48 6.68
CA ASP A 48 1.78 38.60 5.51
C ASP A 48 3.05 37.74 5.53
N CYS A 49 4.18 38.31 5.96
CA CYS A 49 5.40 37.54 6.23
C CYS A 49 5.19 36.50 7.36
N ARG A 50 4.46 36.85 8.42
CA ARG A 50 4.07 35.89 9.47
C ARG A 50 3.27 34.70 8.93
N LYS A 51 2.27 34.95 8.08
CA LYS A 51 1.47 33.89 7.45
C LYS A 51 2.33 32.99 6.57
N PHE A 52 3.22 33.59 5.77
CA PHE A 52 4.15 32.85 4.93
C PHE A 52 5.04 31.92 5.76
N HIS A 53 5.71 32.44 6.79
CA HIS A 53 6.56 31.65 7.66
C HIS A 53 5.80 30.56 8.42
N THR A 54 4.57 30.85 8.87
CA THR A 54 3.68 29.84 9.48
C THR A 54 3.38 28.70 8.49
N HIS A 55 3.06 29.01 7.24
CA HIS A 55 2.80 28.01 6.22
C HIS A 55 4.04 27.15 5.89
N VAL A 56 5.20 27.78 5.77
CA VAL A 56 6.47 27.08 5.52
C VAL A 56 6.84 26.19 6.70
N ALA A 57 6.67 26.68 7.94
CA ALA A 57 6.87 25.88 9.14
C ALA A 57 5.97 24.65 9.17
N GLN A 58 4.67 24.80 8.91
CA GLN A 58 3.71 23.68 8.85
C GLN A 58 4.09 22.65 7.80
N THR A 59 4.59 23.10 6.64
CA THR A 59 5.06 22.20 5.57
C THR A 59 6.29 21.41 6.02
N HIS A 60 7.26 22.06 6.66
CA HIS A 60 8.41 21.37 7.24
C HIS A 60 8.03 20.41 8.38
N ARG A 61 7.06 20.76 9.23
CA ARG A 61 6.53 19.87 10.28
C ARG A 61 5.92 18.60 9.68
N ARG A 62 5.06 18.73 8.67
CA ARG A 62 4.48 17.59 7.94
C ARG A 62 5.55 16.73 7.29
N SER A 63 6.55 17.34 6.67
CA SER A 63 7.65 16.58 6.06
C SER A 63 8.48 15.83 7.11
N ALA A 64 8.77 16.47 8.25
CA ALA A 64 9.50 15.84 9.35
C ALA A 64 8.73 14.66 9.93
N ALA A 65 7.42 14.80 10.11
CA ALA A 65 6.57 13.74 10.65
C ALA A 65 6.48 12.54 9.69
N CYS A 66 6.28 12.81 8.40
CA CYS A 66 6.33 11.77 7.37
C CYS A 66 7.69 11.04 7.33
N HIS A 67 8.82 11.75 7.50
CA HIS A 67 10.14 11.11 7.60
C HIS A 67 10.30 10.26 8.87
N ARG A 68 9.70 10.67 10.00
CA ARG A 68 9.66 9.84 11.21
C ARG A 68 8.84 8.57 10.98
N SER A 69 7.65 8.66 10.40
CA SER A 69 6.82 7.50 10.09
C SER A 69 7.53 6.54 9.12
N PHE A 70 8.19 7.07 8.10
CA PHE A 70 9.07 6.29 7.22
C PHE A 70 10.13 5.54 8.03
N ALA A 71 10.87 6.23 8.91
CA ALA A 71 11.91 5.63 9.73
C ALA A 71 11.38 4.52 10.64
N VAL A 72 10.25 4.77 11.31
CA VAL A 72 9.59 3.80 12.20
C VAL A 72 9.21 2.54 11.45
N LEU A 73 8.59 2.66 10.27
CA LEU A 73 8.18 1.49 9.48
C LEU A 73 9.37 0.64 9.04
N HIS A 74 10.45 1.27 8.56
CA HIS A 74 11.66 0.55 8.17
C HIS A 74 12.39 -0.08 9.36
N ALA A 75 12.47 0.61 10.50
CA ALA A 75 13.07 0.07 11.72
C ALA A 75 12.27 -1.13 12.24
N ALA A 76 10.94 -1.01 12.30
CA ALA A 76 10.07 -2.10 12.73
C ALA A 76 10.21 -3.34 11.81
N PHE A 77 10.28 -3.15 10.49
CA PHE A 77 10.59 -4.24 9.57
C PHE A 77 11.97 -4.86 9.85
N ALA A 78 13.01 -4.04 10.01
CA ALA A 78 14.36 -4.54 10.32
C ALA A 78 14.41 -5.35 11.61
N ASP A 79 13.69 -4.93 12.65
CA ASP A 79 13.67 -5.61 13.94
C ASP A 79 12.91 -6.93 13.87
N ARG A 80 11.77 -6.99 13.17
CA ARG A 80 11.09 -8.26 12.89
C ARG A 80 11.95 -9.20 12.06
N THR A 81 12.61 -8.69 11.02
CA THR A 81 13.49 -9.51 10.17
C THR A 81 14.68 -10.02 10.99
N SER A 82 15.25 -9.20 11.86
CA SER A 82 16.31 -9.63 12.80
C SER A 82 15.83 -10.70 13.79
N ALA A 83 14.58 -10.62 14.25
CA ALA A 83 13.99 -11.65 15.11
C ALA A 83 13.79 -12.97 14.36
N TRP A 84 13.26 -12.90 13.13
CA TRP A 84 13.06 -14.05 12.25
C TRP A 84 14.38 -14.76 11.90
N VAL A 85 15.43 -14.01 11.56
CA VAL A 85 16.78 -14.54 11.30
C VAL A 85 17.34 -15.31 12.51
N ARG A 86 16.95 -14.92 13.73
CA ARG A 86 17.30 -15.61 14.98
C ARG A 86 16.35 -16.78 15.32
N GLY A 87 15.55 -17.23 14.36
CA GLY A 87 14.65 -18.37 14.50
C GLY A 87 13.32 -18.08 15.21
N LYS A 88 12.90 -16.81 15.30
CA LYS A 88 11.63 -16.43 15.94
C LYS A 88 10.55 -16.09 14.91
N GLY A 89 9.44 -16.84 14.93
CA GLY A 89 8.26 -16.54 14.11
C GLY A 89 8.43 -16.81 12.61
N SER A 90 7.56 -16.21 11.80
CA SER A 90 7.56 -16.32 10.33
C SER A 90 8.33 -15.17 9.68
N ARG A 91 8.60 -15.30 8.37
CA ARG A 91 9.17 -14.20 7.56
C ARG A 91 8.23 -12.98 7.67
N PRO A 92 8.73 -11.81 8.09
CA PRO A 92 7.88 -10.65 8.27
C PRO A 92 7.53 -10.02 6.91
N ARG A 93 6.30 -9.52 6.81
CA ARG A 93 5.86 -8.65 5.72
C ARG A 93 6.06 -7.19 6.16
N PHE A 94 6.46 -6.30 5.24
CA PHE A 94 6.59 -4.87 5.55
C PHE A 94 5.25 -4.29 6.04
N MET A 95 4.17 -4.68 5.38
CA MET A 95 2.80 -4.25 5.68
C MET A 95 2.29 -4.64 7.06
N THR A 96 2.86 -5.67 7.71
CA THR A 96 2.54 -5.97 9.13
C THR A 96 2.84 -4.76 10.01
N GLY A 97 3.94 -4.05 9.77
CA GLY A 97 4.26 -2.84 10.53
C GLY A 97 3.40 -1.64 10.21
N VAL A 98 2.89 -1.59 8.99
CA VAL A 98 1.95 -0.56 8.56
C VAL A 98 0.62 -0.75 9.27
N ALA A 99 0.11 -1.98 9.31
CA ALA A 99 -1.10 -2.35 10.04
C ALA A 99 -0.97 -1.98 11.54
N GLU A 100 0.12 -2.42 12.18
CA GLU A 100 0.43 -2.11 13.59
C GLU A 100 0.47 -0.60 13.86
N ALA A 101 1.16 0.18 13.01
CA ALA A 101 1.25 1.63 13.16
C ALA A 101 -0.10 2.34 13.03
N LEU A 102 -1.05 1.76 12.30
CA LEU A 102 -2.40 2.29 12.15
C LEU A 102 -3.38 1.76 13.22
N GLY A 103 -2.92 0.80 14.04
CA GLY A 103 -3.72 0.17 15.09
C GLY A 103 -4.72 -0.86 14.56
N THR A 104 -4.37 -1.56 13.48
CA THR A 104 -5.14 -2.70 12.95
C THR A 104 -4.25 -3.94 12.79
N ALA A 105 -4.85 -5.11 12.57
CA ALA A 105 -4.15 -6.33 12.15
C ALA A 105 -3.99 -6.41 10.61
N SER A 106 -4.97 -5.89 9.87
CA SER A 106 -5.13 -6.17 8.45
C SER A 106 -5.07 -4.87 7.63
N ALA A 107 -4.05 -4.74 6.79
CA ALA A 107 -3.88 -3.64 5.86
C ALA A 107 -3.29 -4.13 4.53
N ALA A 108 -3.65 -3.45 3.46
CA ALA A 108 -3.16 -3.72 2.12
C ALA A 108 -2.78 -2.42 1.41
N ILE A 109 -1.74 -2.48 0.60
CA ILE A 109 -1.38 -1.43 -0.33
C ILE A 109 -1.50 -2.00 -1.73
N THR A 110 -2.22 -1.29 -2.60
CA THR A 110 -2.42 -1.67 -3.99
C THR A 110 -1.87 -0.58 -4.88
N LEU A 111 -1.05 -0.97 -5.85
CA LEU A 111 -0.47 -0.06 -6.85
C LEU A 111 -1.19 -0.25 -8.18
N VAL A 112 -1.44 0.87 -8.87
CA VAL A 112 -2.13 0.89 -10.16
C VAL A 112 -1.36 1.68 -11.21
N ASP A 113 -1.60 1.37 -12.47
CA ASP A 113 -1.12 2.17 -13.60
C ASP A 113 -2.02 3.39 -13.89
N SER A 114 -1.67 4.15 -14.93
CA SER A 114 -2.46 5.31 -15.38
C SER A 114 -3.87 4.96 -15.88
N ALA A 115 -4.09 3.71 -16.29
CA ALA A 115 -5.38 3.18 -16.71
C ALA A 115 -6.16 2.51 -15.56
N GLN A 116 -5.67 2.63 -14.31
CA GLN A 116 -6.26 2.03 -13.10
C GLN A 116 -6.22 0.50 -13.08
N ASN A 117 -5.34 -0.12 -13.86
CA ASN A 117 -5.08 -1.55 -13.74
C ASN A 117 -4.19 -1.78 -12.52
N GLN A 118 -4.57 -2.76 -11.69
CA GLN A 118 -3.75 -3.19 -10.57
C GLN A 118 -2.46 -3.85 -11.07
N LEU A 119 -1.33 -3.29 -10.64
CA LEU A 119 0.03 -3.73 -10.97
C LEU A 119 0.59 -4.66 -9.89
N ALA A 120 0.45 -4.25 -8.63
CA ALA A 120 1.01 -4.95 -7.49
C ALA A 120 0.16 -4.78 -6.24
N VAL A 121 0.26 -5.73 -5.32
CA VAL A 121 -0.34 -5.64 -4.00
C VAL A 121 0.63 -6.12 -2.93
N ALA A 122 0.72 -5.44 -1.80
CA ALA A 122 1.36 -5.97 -0.60
C ALA A 122 0.37 -5.94 0.56
N VAL A 123 0.43 -6.95 1.42
CA VAL A 123 -0.57 -7.18 2.48
C VAL A 123 0.08 -7.51 3.81
N SER A 124 -0.57 -7.15 4.91
CA SER A 124 -0.07 -7.46 6.26
C SER A 124 -0.28 -8.92 6.65
N ASP A 125 -1.34 -9.56 6.14
CA ASP A 125 -1.78 -10.90 6.50
C ASP A 125 -2.56 -11.58 5.36
N GLU A 126 -3.04 -12.79 5.60
CA GLU A 126 -3.77 -13.60 4.61
C GLU A 126 -5.21 -13.13 4.36
N PRO A 127 -6.00 -12.74 5.38
CA PRO A 127 -7.31 -12.13 5.16
C PRO A 127 -7.27 -10.87 4.29
N ALA A 128 -6.28 -10.00 4.49
CA ALA A 128 -6.06 -8.83 3.63
C ALA A 128 -5.75 -9.23 2.18
N LEU A 129 -5.00 -10.32 1.96
CA LEU A 129 -4.75 -10.85 0.62
C LEU A 129 -6.04 -11.31 -0.05
N SER A 130 -6.84 -12.11 0.66
CA SER A 130 -8.13 -12.60 0.15
C SER A 130 -9.07 -11.45 -0.19
N ALA A 131 -9.12 -10.40 0.64
CA ALA A 131 -9.90 -9.21 0.37
C ALA A 131 -9.41 -8.43 -0.87
N GLN A 132 -8.10 -8.38 -1.14
CA GLN A 132 -7.58 -7.72 -2.35
C GLN A 132 -7.69 -8.60 -3.61
N ASP A 133 -7.56 -9.91 -3.48
CA ASP A 133 -7.81 -10.85 -4.58
C ASP A 133 -9.28 -10.78 -5.02
N LEU A 134 -10.21 -10.75 -4.05
CA LEU A 134 -11.63 -10.58 -4.32
C LEU A 134 -11.91 -9.27 -5.07
N GLU A 135 -11.36 -8.15 -4.60
CA GLU A 135 -11.52 -6.85 -5.25
C GLU A 135 -10.95 -6.87 -6.69
N PHE A 136 -9.78 -7.49 -6.88
CA PHE A 136 -9.16 -7.62 -8.19
C PHE A 136 -10.05 -8.42 -9.15
N VAL A 137 -10.59 -9.55 -8.70
CA VAL A 137 -11.44 -10.45 -9.50
C VAL A 137 -12.75 -9.77 -9.88
N LEU A 138 -13.45 -9.18 -8.91
CA LEU A 138 -14.75 -8.57 -9.13
C LEU A 138 -14.67 -7.22 -9.85
N GLY A 139 -13.54 -6.52 -9.76
CA GLY A 139 -13.40 -5.18 -10.31
C GLY A 139 -14.21 -4.12 -9.55
N GLU A 140 -14.63 -4.44 -8.32
CA GLU A 140 -15.30 -3.52 -7.40
C GLU A 140 -14.76 -3.72 -5.98
N GLY A 141 -14.60 -2.60 -5.25
CA GLY A 141 -14.16 -2.63 -3.87
C GLY A 141 -13.51 -1.31 -3.41
N PRO A 142 -13.16 -1.23 -2.12
CA PRO A 142 -12.69 -0.02 -1.47
C PRO A 142 -11.38 0.54 -2.05
N SER A 143 -10.37 -0.30 -2.32
CA SER A 143 -9.06 0.19 -2.77
C SER A 143 -9.16 0.84 -4.14
N ARG A 144 -9.93 0.24 -5.05
CA ARG A 144 -10.21 0.71 -6.41
C ARG A 144 -11.00 1.99 -6.38
N ASP A 145 -12.09 2.06 -5.60
CA ASP A 145 -12.90 3.29 -5.50
C ASP A 145 -12.06 4.44 -4.95
N ALA A 146 -11.24 4.20 -3.92
CA ALA A 146 -10.37 5.23 -3.37
C ALA A 146 -9.34 5.74 -4.40
N ALA A 147 -8.73 4.82 -5.15
CA ALA A 147 -7.76 5.16 -6.21
C ALA A 147 -8.42 5.94 -7.36
N TYR A 148 -9.58 5.46 -7.84
CA TYR A 148 -10.34 6.04 -8.95
C TYR A 148 -10.96 7.39 -8.60
N GLU A 149 -11.65 7.49 -7.45
CA GLU A 149 -12.30 8.71 -7.00
C GLU A 149 -11.31 9.73 -6.41
N ARG A 150 -10.06 9.31 -6.19
CA ARG A 150 -8.99 10.15 -5.62
C ARG A 150 -9.39 10.80 -4.29
N ARG A 151 -10.10 10.03 -3.46
CA ARG A 151 -10.53 10.46 -2.12
C ARG A 151 -10.63 9.27 -1.16
N PRO A 152 -10.52 9.50 0.15
CA PRO A 152 -10.79 8.46 1.14
C PRO A 152 -12.19 7.86 1.01
N VAL A 153 -12.27 6.54 1.04
CA VAL A 153 -13.51 5.76 1.03
C VAL A 153 -13.60 4.96 2.33
N HIS A 154 -14.67 5.16 3.08
CA HIS A 154 -14.95 4.43 4.31
C HIS A 154 -16.34 3.80 4.24
N SER A 155 -16.44 2.52 4.59
CA SER A 155 -17.71 1.81 4.67
C SER A 155 -17.69 0.83 5.84
N ALA A 156 -18.84 0.63 6.48
CA ALA A 156 -18.98 -0.24 7.64
C ALA A 156 -20.38 -0.88 7.68
N GLY A 157 -20.46 -2.10 8.22
CA GLY A 157 -21.69 -2.87 8.36
C GLY A 157 -22.47 -2.98 7.04
N ALA A 158 -23.78 -2.78 7.10
CA ALA A 158 -24.68 -2.90 5.94
C ALA A 158 -24.44 -1.86 4.82
N GLN A 159 -23.53 -0.89 4.99
CA GLN A 159 -23.11 -0.01 3.90
C GLN A 159 -22.11 -0.68 2.96
N ILE A 160 -21.37 -1.69 3.43
CA ILE A 160 -20.39 -2.42 2.62
C ILE A 160 -21.12 -3.16 1.50
N GLU A 161 -22.12 -3.98 1.84
CA GLU A 161 -22.93 -4.73 0.88
C GLU A 161 -23.73 -3.84 -0.07
N ARG A 162 -24.21 -2.68 0.40
CA ARG A 162 -24.92 -1.72 -0.45
C ARG A 162 -24.01 -1.03 -1.45
N ARG A 163 -22.77 -0.71 -1.03
CA ARG A 163 -21.82 0.01 -1.87
C ARG A 163 -21.16 -0.91 -2.89
N TRP A 164 -20.86 -2.14 -2.50
CA TRP A 164 -20.25 -3.14 -3.37
C TRP A 164 -21.04 -4.45 -3.30
N PRO A 165 -22.07 -4.62 -4.18
CA PRO A 165 -22.99 -5.75 -4.09
C PRO A 165 -22.38 -7.14 -4.32
N GLY A 166 -21.30 -7.24 -5.10
CA GLY A 166 -20.56 -8.49 -5.31
C GLY A 166 -19.47 -8.72 -4.27
N TYR A 167 -18.75 -7.67 -3.89
CA TYR A 167 -17.62 -7.70 -2.95
C TYR A 167 -18.09 -7.81 -1.51
N GLY A 168 -19.08 -7.01 -1.14
CA GLY A 168 -19.48 -6.79 0.25
C GLY A 168 -19.96 -8.04 0.99
N PRO A 169 -20.81 -8.90 0.40
CA PRO A 169 -21.23 -10.14 1.06
C PRO A 169 -20.06 -11.09 1.34
N VAL A 170 -19.12 -11.22 0.40
CA VAL A 170 -17.95 -12.09 0.58
C VAL A 170 -16.97 -11.46 1.58
N PHE A 171 -16.71 -10.15 1.47
CA PHE A 171 -15.85 -9.39 2.38
C PHE A 171 -16.31 -9.48 3.84
N THR A 172 -17.61 -9.34 4.09
CA THR A 172 -18.17 -9.47 5.44
C THR A 172 -18.13 -10.91 5.95
N SER A 173 -18.31 -11.90 5.07
CA SER A 173 -18.15 -13.33 5.43
C SER A 173 -16.73 -13.71 5.84
N MET A 174 -15.71 -12.95 5.40
CA MET A 174 -14.32 -13.08 5.87
C MET A 174 -14.11 -12.54 7.30
N GLY A 175 -15.13 -11.92 7.91
CA GLY A 175 -15.09 -11.40 9.27
C GLY A 175 -14.80 -9.90 9.36
N PHE A 176 -14.53 -9.22 8.24
CA PHE A 176 -14.34 -7.77 8.25
C PHE A 176 -15.67 -7.02 8.39
N THR A 177 -15.70 -6.05 9.29
CA THR A 177 -16.90 -5.26 9.62
C THR A 177 -16.83 -3.83 9.11
N SER A 178 -15.62 -3.32 8.85
CA SER A 178 -15.38 -1.99 8.31
C SER A 178 -14.12 -1.95 7.45
N VAL A 179 -14.06 -0.98 6.55
CA VAL A 179 -12.90 -0.75 5.71
C VAL A 179 -12.72 0.74 5.46
N LEU A 180 -11.46 1.18 5.51
CA LEU A 180 -11.04 2.51 5.11
C LEU A 180 -9.94 2.38 4.05
N ALA A 181 -10.23 2.85 2.84
CA ALA A 181 -9.23 2.99 1.79
C ALA A 181 -8.88 4.47 1.57
N VAL A 182 -7.60 4.78 1.46
CA VAL A 182 -7.08 6.12 1.19
C VAL A 182 -6.18 6.09 -0.04
N PRO A 183 -6.29 7.07 -0.95
CA PRO A 183 -5.46 7.09 -2.15
C PRO A 183 -4.00 7.44 -1.83
N LEU A 184 -3.08 6.84 -2.58
CA LEU A 184 -1.65 7.17 -2.57
C LEU A 184 -1.39 8.23 -3.64
N GLU A 185 -1.48 9.50 -3.23
CA GLU A 185 -1.40 10.61 -4.17
C GLU A 185 -0.09 11.39 -4.09
N THR A 186 0.37 11.81 -5.25
CA THR A 186 1.37 12.87 -5.38
C THR A 186 0.85 13.96 -6.32
N GLN A 187 1.63 15.02 -6.53
CA GLN A 187 1.30 16.03 -7.54
C GLN A 187 1.19 15.45 -8.96
N ALA A 188 1.84 14.31 -9.24
CA ALA A 188 1.82 13.66 -10.54
C ALA A 188 0.57 12.80 -10.79
N GLY A 189 -0.16 12.41 -9.73
CA GLY A 189 -1.34 11.57 -9.85
C GLY A 189 -1.57 10.64 -8.65
N CYS A 190 -2.57 9.77 -8.79
CA CYS A 190 -2.85 8.68 -7.87
C CYS A 190 -2.21 7.40 -8.41
N PHE A 191 -1.42 6.72 -7.58
CA PHE A 191 -0.66 5.53 -7.99
C PHE A 191 -1.18 4.26 -7.31
N GLY A 192 -2.28 4.37 -6.56
CA GLY A 192 -2.78 3.27 -5.76
C GLY A 192 -3.57 3.73 -4.57
N SER A 193 -3.74 2.82 -3.62
CA SER A 193 -4.41 3.10 -2.36
C SER A 193 -3.88 2.21 -1.23
N LEU A 194 -4.02 2.70 -0.02
CA LEU A 194 -3.87 1.94 1.21
C LEU A 194 -5.25 1.61 1.74
N ALA A 195 -5.59 0.33 1.86
CA ALA A 195 -6.75 -0.16 2.59
C ALA A 195 -6.36 -0.61 4.00
N VAL A 196 -7.17 -0.20 4.96
CA VAL A 196 -7.13 -0.60 6.36
C VAL A 196 -8.45 -1.31 6.62
N PHE A 197 -8.37 -2.58 6.98
CA PHE A 197 -9.54 -3.38 7.33
C PHE A 197 -9.76 -3.32 8.84
N ASP A 198 -11.01 -3.29 9.25
CA ASP A 198 -11.45 -3.01 10.62
C ASP A 198 -10.72 -1.81 11.27
N PRO A 199 -10.73 -0.63 10.62
CA PRO A 199 -10.08 0.55 11.15
C PRO A 199 -10.67 0.94 12.51
N ARG A 200 -9.81 1.31 13.46
CA ARG A 200 -10.23 1.88 14.74
C ARG A 200 -11.13 3.10 14.54
N ALA A 201 -12.09 3.28 15.45
CA ALA A 201 -12.96 4.46 15.45
C ALA A 201 -12.13 5.76 15.42
N GLY A 202 -12.47 6.67 14.51
CA GLY A 202 -11.79 7.95 14.34
C GLY A 202 -10.47 7.92 13.54
N LEU A 203 -10.02 6.76 13.03
CA LEU A 203 -8.77 6.66 12.25
C LEU A 203 -8.73 7.61 11.05
N LEU A 204 -9.86 7.80 10.38
CA LEU A 204 -9.99 8.71 9.23
C LEU A 204 -9.66 10.18 9.55
N ARG A 205 -9.66 10.56 10.84
CA ARG A 205 -9.30 11.90 11.30
C ARG A 205 -7.93 11.93 12.00
N SER A 206 -7.24 10.80 12.10
CA SER A 206 -5.94 10.74 12.79
C SER A 206 -4.84 11.33 11.90
N THR A 207 -3.96 12.10 12.54
CA THR A 207 -2.73 12.56 11.89
C THR A 207 -1.82 11.36 11.53
N ASP A 208 -1.84 10.30 12.34
CA ASP A 208 -1.10 9.07 12.10
C ASP A 208 -1.41 8.47 10.72
N LEU A 209 -2.68 8.43 10.32
CA LEU A 209 -3.07 7.90 9.00
C LEU A 209 -2.47 8.74 7.88
N ALA A 210 -2.54 10.07 7.99
CA ALA A 210 -1.97 10.97 6.98
C ALA A 210 -0.44 10.84 6.90
N GLU A 211 0.24 10.74 8.04
CA GLU A 211 1.70 10.61 8.10
C GLU A 211 2.18 9.24 7.60
N VAL A 212 1.50 8.15 7.97
CA VAL A 212 1.78 6.79 7.50
C VAL A 212 1.51 6.67 6.00
N THR A 213 0.38 7.17 5.52
CA THR A 213 0.06 7.14 4.08
C THR A 213 1.10 7.94 3.29
N ALA A 214 1.47 9.14 3.73
CA ALA A 214 2.51 9.94 3.09
C ALA A 214 3.89 9.24 3.14
N ALA A 215 4.20 8.54 4.24
CA ALA A 215 5.42 7.76 4.35
C ALA A 215 5.42 6.60 3.35
N LEU A 216 4.31 5.86 3.21
CA LEU A 216 4.16 4.79 2.24
C LEU A 216 4.29 5.29 0.80
N THR A 217 3.64 6.39 0.46
CA THR A 217 3.80 7.03 -0.85
C THR A 217 5.27 7.33 -1.14
N ARG A 218 6.04 7.79 -0.13
CA ARG A 218 7.48 8.01 -0.28
C ARG A 218 8.27 6.71 -0.43
N ILE A 219 7.95 5.70 0.37
CA ILE A 219 8.58 4.38 0.30
C ILE A 219 8.40 3.79 -1.09
N VAL A 220 7.22 3.87 -1.68
CA VAL A 220 6.96 3.23 -2.97
C VAL A 220 7.48 4.07 -4.14
N LEU A 221 7.38 5.40 -4.07
CA LEU A 221 7.48 6.25 -5.27
C LEU A 221 8.59 7.31 -5.25
N LEU A 222 9.16 7.67 -4.10
CA LEU A 222 9.94 8.92 -3.99
C LEU A 222 11.37 8.73 -3.49
N GLY A 223 12.31 9.11 -4.35
CA GLY A 223 13.71 9.32 -3.99
C GLY A 223 14.57 8.05 -4.02
N PRO A 224 15.83 8.13 -3.56
CA PRO A 224 16.79 7.03 -3.66
C PRO A 224 16.48 5.85 -2.73
N ASP A 225 15.63 6.07 -1.74
CA ASP A 225 15.18 5.04 -0.80
C ASP A 225 13.86 4.39 -1.21
N ALA A 226 13.34 4.71 -2.41
CA ALA A 226 12.14 4.09 -2.94
C ALA A 226 12.35 2.58 -3.13
N ASP A 227 11.31 1.82 -2.81
CA ASP A 227 11.26 0.37 -2.84
C ASP A 227 9.82 -0.05 -3.20
N PRO A 228 9.52 -0.14 -4.51
CA PRO A 228 8.20 -0.58 -4.96
C PRO A 228 7.92 -2.03 -4.57
N GLU A 229 8.96 -2.85 -4.35
CA GLU A 229 8.84 -4.26 -3.97
C GLU A 229 8.53 -4.46 -2.48
N LEU A 230 8.67 -3.40 -1.66
CA LEU A 230 8.53 -3.47 -0.21
C LEU A 230 9.29 -4.66 0.40
N TYR A 231 10.55 -4.84 -0.03
CA TYR A 231 11.41 -5.97 0.33
C TYR A 231 10.96 -7.35 -0.18
N GLY A 232 10.44 -7.40 -1.40
CA GLY A 232 9.87 -8.60 -2.02
C GLY A 232 8.57 -9.04 -1.34
N GLY A 233 7.87 -8.10 -0.72
CA GLY A 233 6.59 -8.29 -0.06
C GLY A 233 5.39 -8.00 -0.95
N THR A 234 5.63 -7.56 -2.19
CA THR A 234 4.60 -7.36 -3.22
C THR A 234 4.35 -8.63 -4.02
N ASP A 235 3.07 -8.93 -4.24
CA ASP A 235 2.59 -9.85 -5.26
C ASP A 235 2.28 -9.05 -6.53
N HIS A 236 3.06 -9.30 -7.58
CA HIS A 236 2.90 -8.64 -8.87
C HIS A 236 1.91 -9.36 -9.73
N ARG A 237 1.02 -8.59 -10.35
CA ARG A 237 0.05 -9.12 -11.30
C ARG A 237 0.62 -9.30 -12.70
N ASP A 238 1.94 -9.23 -12.86
CA ASP A 238 2.66 -9.37 -14.13
C ASP A 238 2.27 -10.63 -14.88
N VAL A 239 2.21 -11.77 -14.19
CA VAL A 239 1.82 -13.06 -14.79
C VAL A 239 0.40 -12.97 -15.36
N VAL A 240 -0.51 -12.30 -14.65
CA VAL A 240 -1.90 -12.11 -15.07
C VAL A 240 -1.97 -11.15 -16.26
N GLN A 241 -1.22 -10.05 -16.23
CA GLN A 241 -1.15 -9.09 -17.33
C GLN A 241 -0.53 -9.70 -18.60
N GLN A 242 0.54 -10.48 -18.45
CA GLN A 242 1.15 -11.24 -19.54
C GLN A 242 0.17 -12.26 -20.13
N ALA A 243 -0.52 -13.01 -19.28
CA ALA A 243 -1.54 -13.95 -19.73
C ALA A 243 -2.69 -13.25 -20.46
N ALA A 244 -3.12 -12.08 -20.00
CA ALA A 244 -4.14 -11.27 -20.67
C ALA A 244 -3.67 -10.84 -22.07
N GLY A 245 -2.40 -10.42 -22.21
CA GLY A 245 -1.79 -10.12 -23.51
C GLY A 245 -1.74 -11.33 -24.45
N VAL A 246 -1.30 -12.49 -23.94
CA VAL A 246 -1.28 -13.75 -24.71
C VAL A 246 -2.68 -14.17 -25.13
N LEU A 247 -3.65 -14.13 -24.21
CA LEU A 247 -5.04 -14.50 -24.51
C LEU A 247 -5.66 -13.53 -25.52
N SER A 248 -5.45 -12.22 -25.37
CA SER A 248 -5.92 -11.19 -26.31
C SER A 248 -5.51 -11.49 -27.75
N VAL A 249 -4.24 -11.87 -27.98
CA VAL A 249 -3.77 -12.28 -29.31
C VAL A 249 -4.38 -13.61 -29.76
N ARG A 250 -4.49 -14.60 -28.86
CA ARG A 250 -5.01 -15.94 -29.19
C ARG A 250 -6.47 -15.93 -29.65
N ILE A 251 -7.33 -15.11 -29.03
CA ILE A 251 -8.77 -15.08 -29.33
C ILE A 251 -9.23 -13.80 -30.04
N GLY A 252 -8.32 -12.89 -30.36
CA GLY A 252 -8.61 -11.69 -31.15
C GLY A 252 -9.48 -10.64 -30.43
N CYS A 253 -9.33 -10.49 -29.11
CA CYS A 253 -10.05 -9.49 -28.32
C CYS A 253 -9.11 -8.43 -27.72
N GLY A 254 -9.67 -7.37 -27.11
CA GLY A 254 -8.86 -6.38 -26.39
C GLY A 254 -8.22 -6.97 -25.12
N ILE A 255 -7.10 -6.40 -24.66
CA ILE A 255 -6.41 -6.84 -23.43
C ILE A 255 -7.34 -6.75 -22.21
N ALA A 256 -8.19 -5.72 -22.15
CA ALA A 256 -9.17 -5.56 -21.07
C ALA A 256 -10.21 -6.70 -21.07
N ASP A 257 -10.69 -7.11 -22.24
CA ASP A 257 -11.63 -8.23 -22.39
C ASP A 257 -10.98 -9.56 -22.03
N ALA A 258 -9.74 -9.77 -22.47
CA ALA A 258 -8.95 -10.94 -22.11
C ALA A 258 -8.71 -11.01 -20.59
N LEU A 259 -8.42 -9.88 -19.93
CA LEU A 259 -8.29 -9.81 -18.49
C LEU A 259 -9.62 -10.11 -17.78
N ALA A 260 -10.73 -9.58 -18.28
CA ALA A 260 -12.07 -9.88 -17.75
C ALA A 260 -12.39 -11.38 -17.86
N LEU A 261 -12.02 -12.02 -18.98
CA LEU A 261 -12.15 -13.45 -19.20
C LEU A 261 -11.29 -14.28 -18.22
N ILE A 262 -10.06 -13.85 -17.94
CA ILE A 262 -9.21 -14.49 -16.91
C ILE A 262 -9.87 -14.40 -15.53
N LYS A 263 -10.37 -13.21 -15.16
CA LYS A 263 -11.05 -12.99 -13.88
C LYS A 263 -12.34 -13.80 -13.74
N ALA A 264 -13.17 -13.81 -14.78
CA ALA A 264 -14.41 -14.58 -14.82
C ALA A 264 -14.13 -16.08 -14.65
N ARG A 265 -13.08 -16.60 -15.31
CA ARG A 265 -12.70 -18.01 -15.18
C ARG A 265 -12.16 -18.33 -13.79
N ALA A 266 -11.34 -17.45 -13.21
CA ALA A 266 -10.82 -17.61 -11.86
C ALA A 266 -11.96 -17.66 -10.83
N PHE A 267 -12.95 -16.76 -10.96
CA PHE A 267 -14.15 -16.75 -10.13
C PHE A 267 -14.97 -18.04 -10.27
N ALA A 268 -15.24 -18.47 -11.50
CA ALA A 268 -16.03 -19.68 -11.77
C ALA A 268 -15.35 -20.98 -11.30
N ASP A 269 -14.03 -21.04 -11.34
CA ASP A 269 -13.23 -22.19 -10.90
C ASP A 269 -12.84 -22.14 -9.41
N GLU A 270 -13.30 -21.13 -8.66
CA GLU A 270 -12.92 -20.87 -7.25
C GLU A 270 -11.39 -20.91 -7.05
N THR A 271 -10.66 -20.33 -8.01
CA THR A 271 -9.20 -20.35 -8.03
C THR A 271 -8.62 -18.95 -8.23
N THR A 272 -7.30 -18.82 -8.11
CA THR A 272 -6.64 -17.52 -8.25
C THR A 272 -6.48 -17.13 -9.72
N THR A 273 -6.52 -15.83 -10.00
CA THR A 273 -6.21 -15.29 -11.34
C THR A 273 -4.79 -15.68 -11.77
N ALA A 274 -3.84 -15.77 -10.84
CA ALA A 274 -2.49 -16.27 -11.08
C ALA A 274 -2.46 -17.75 -11.51
N ALA A 275 -3.34 -18.60 -10.99
CA ALA A 275 -3.46 -19.99 -11.43
C ALA A 275 -3.97 -20.07 -12.88
N ILE A 276 -5.05 -19.32 -13.21
CA ILE A 276 -5.57 -19.24 -14.58
C ILE A 276 -4.53 -18.67 -15.54
N ALA A 277 -3.85 -17.60 -15.15
CA ALA A 277 -2.81 -16.96 -15.95
C ALA A 277 -1.67 -17.94 -16.29
N ARG A 278 -1.18 -18.71 -15.31
CA ARG A 278 -0.17 -19.75 -15.55
C ARG A 278 -0.63 -20.82 -16.54
N ARG A 279 -1.90 -21.26 -16.46
CA ARG A 279 -2.47 -22.21 -17.43
C ARG A 279 -2.43 -21.66 -18.86
N ILE A 280 -2.83 -20.40 -19.04
CA ILE A 280 -2.77 -19.72 -20.35
C ILE A 280 -1.33 -19.65 -20.87
N LEU A 281 -0.38 -19.23 -20.04
CA LEU A 281 1.04 -19.11 -20.41
C LEU A 281 1.66 -20.46 -20.73
N ASN A 282 1.26 -21.53 -20.05
CA ASN A 282 1.70 -22.90 -20.33
C ASN A 282 1.08 -23.50 -21.59
N GLY A 283 0.11 -22.82 -22.22
CA GLY A 283 -0.51 -23.26 -23.46
C GLY A 283 -1.68 -24.22 -23.26
N ASP A 284 -2.24 -24.31 -22.05
CA ASP A 284 -3.47 -25.09 -21.84
C ASP A 284 -4.59 -24.53 -22.72
N PRO A 285 -5.42 -25.39 -23.33
CA PRO A 285 -6.55 -24.94 -24.14
C PRO A 285 -7.48 -24.11 -23.24
N TYR A 286 -7.67 -22.85 -23.62
CA TYR A 286 -8.68 -21.98 -23.03
C TYR A 286 -10.04 -22.43 -23.58
N PRO A 287 -10.97 -22.96 -22.77
CA PRO A 287 -12.29 -23.36 -23.24
C PRO A 287 -13.14 -22.17 -23.65
#